data_AF-A0A2P0QLS3-F1
#
_entry.id   AF-A0A2P0QLS3-F1
#
_cell.length_a   1.000
_cell.length_b   1.000
_cell.length_c   1.000
_cell.angle_alpha   90.00
_cell.angle_beta   90.00
_cell.angle_gamma   90.00
#
_symmetry.space_group_name_H-M   'P 1'
#
loop_
_entity.id
_entity.type
_entity.pdbx_description
1 polymer ?
#
loop_
_entity_poly.entity_id
_entity_poly.type
_entity_poly.pdbx_seq_one_letter_code
_entity_poly.pdbx_strand_id
1 'polypeptide(L)'
;EEFNAAYHELDNGARIVDCGVSTRGGYAAGRAFTEICMGGLGEVNFRMGHIREFPMPFIDVNTDFPSISCLGAQKAGWTVKQGNYFAMGSGPARALSLKPKHTYEVIDY
;
A
#
# COMPACT_ATOMS: atom_id res chain seq x y z
N GLU A 1 -9.14 -15.47 -7.77
CA GLU A 1 -8.10 -16.46 -8.12
C GLU A 1 -6.79 -15.81 -8.53
N GLU A 2 -6.79 -14.88 -9.50
CA GLU A 2 -5.56 -14.20 -10.00
C GLU A 2 -4.63 -13.62 -8.90
N PHE A 3 -5.21 -13.00 -7.87
CA PHE A 3 -4.44 -12.39 -6.77
C PHE A 3 -4.10 -13.35 -5.62
N ASN A 4 -4.65 -14.56 -5.59
CA ASN A 4 -4.63 -15.45 -4.42
C ASN A 4 -4.99 -14.73 -3.09
N ALA A 5 -5.95 -13.80 -3.14
CA ALA A 5 -6.46 -13.05 -2.00
C ALA A 5 -7.91 -13.46 -1.70
N ALA A 6 -8.36 -13.22 -0.47
CA ALA A 6 -9.73 -13.53 -0.02
C ALA A 6 -10.49 -12.23 0.29
N TYR A 7 -11.76 -12.18 -0.10
CA TYR A 7 -12.65 -11.07 0.17
C TYR A 7 -13.61 -11.41 1.31
N HIS A 8 -13.78 -10.45 2.22
CA HIS A 8 -14.77 -10.52 3.29
C HIS A 8 -15.47 -9.17 3.42
N GLU A 9 -16.78 -9.21 3.59
CA GLU A 9 -17.58 -8.04 3.94
C GLU A 9 -18.06 -8.20 5.38
N LEU A 10 -17.87 -7.17 6.19
CA LEU A 10 -18.36 -7.13 7.56
C LEU A 10 -19.82 -6.66 7.60
N ASP A 11 -20.51 -6.94 8.71
CA ASP A 11 -21.92 -6.55 8.91
C ASP A 11 -22.16 -5.03 8.80
N ASN A 12 -21.12 -4.22 9.00
CA ASN A 12 -21.18 -2.76 8.85
C ASN A 12 -20.87 -2.26 7.42
N GLY A 13 -20.74 -3.17 6.45
CA GLY A 13 -20.43 -2.88 5.05
C GLY A 13 -18.94 -2.64 4.76
N ALA A 14 -18.05 -2.71 5.76
CA ALA A 14 -16.62 -2.59 5.53
C ALA A 14 -16.09 -3.81 4.75
N ARG A 15 -15.22 -3.55 3.78
CA ARG A 15 -14.64 -4.57 2.90
C ARG A 15 -13.20 -4.85 3.30
N ILE A 16 -12.90 -6.12 3.53
CA ILE A 16 -11.57 -6.61 3.87
C ILE A 16 -11.09 -7.49 2.73
N VAL A 17 -9.86 -7.23 2.29
CA VAL A 17 -9.16 -8.08 1.34
C VAL A 17 -7.93 -8.65 2.04
N ASP A 18 -7.95 -9.95 2.33
CA ASP A 18 -6.82 -10.67 2.90
C ASP A 18 -5.82 -11.03 1.80
N CYS A 19 -4.72 -10.29 1.75
CA CYS A 19 -3.64 -10.46 0.78
C CYS A 19 -2.45 -11.30 1.31
N GLY A 20 -2.52 -11.88 2.52
CA GLY A 20 -1.37 -12.64 3.04
C GLY A 20 -1.42 -13.14 4.49
N VAL A 21 -2.54 -13.01 5.20
CA VAL A 21 -2.70 -13.51 6.57
C VAL A 21 -3.10 -14.99 6.55
N SER A 22 -4.24 -15.31 5.93
CA SER A 22 -4.73 -16.68 5.73
C SER A 22 -4.61 -17.13 4.27
N THR A 23 -4.22 -16.21 3.39
CA THR A 23 -4.04 -16.46 1.96
C THR A 23 -2.58 -16.39 1.55
N ARG A 24 -2.26 -16.93 0.38
CA ARG A 24 -0.89 -16.93 -0.14
C ARG A 24 -0.48 -15.57 -0.71
N GLY A 25 -1.42 -14.82 -1.29
CA GLY A 25 -1.11 -13.64 -2.10
C GLY A 25 -0.23 -13.98 -3.31
N GLY A 26 0.54 -13.01 -3.79
CA GLY A 26 1.47 -13.20 -4.90
C GLY A 26 1.90 -11.89 -5.55
N TYR A 27 2.65 -11.98 -6.65
CA TYR A 27 3.16 -10.81 -7.38
C TYR A 27 2.06 -9.85 -7.84
N ALA A 28 0.98 -10.38 -8.41
CA ALA A 28 -0.17 -9.56 -8.81
C ALA A 28 -0.79 -8.81 -7.62
N ALA A 29 -0.94 -9.49 -6.47
CA ALA A 29 -1.49 -8.88 -5.25
C ALA A 29 -0.54 -7.83 -4.69
N GLY A 30 0.78 -8.10 -4.68
CA GLY A 30 1.80 -7.15 -4.23
C GLY A 30 1.87 -5.91 -5.10
N ARG A 31 1.75 -6.05 -6.43
CA ARG A 31 1.65 -4.92 -7.37
C ARG A 31 0.45 -4.06 -7.03
N ALA A 32 -0.75 -4.64 -7.04
CA ALA A 32 -1.99 -3.92 -6.77
C ALA A 32 -1.98 -3.27 -5.37
N PHE A 33 -1.50 -3.98 -4.35
CA PHE A 33 -1.38 -3.45 -2.99
C PHE A 33 -0.46 -2.22 -2.94
N THR A 34 0.67 -2.26 -3.64
CA THR A 34 1.63 -1.15 -3.70
C THR A 34 1.06 0.05 -4.45
N GLU A 35 0.43 -0.16 -5.61
CA GLU A 35 -0.21 0.89 -6.40
C GLU A 35 -1.38 1.55 -5.63
N ILE A 36 -2.18 0.75 -4.91
CA ILE A 36 -3.21 1.24 -3.98
C ILE A 36 -2.58 2.07 -2.86
N CYS A 37 -1.48 1.61 -2.25
CA CYS A 37 -0.77 2.39 -1.23
C CYS A 37 -0.32 3.74 -1.78
N MET A 38 0.09 3.81 -3.05
CA MET A 38 0.47 5.04 -3.73
C MET A 38 -0.71 5.89 -4.21
N GLY A 39 -1.95 5.54 -3.82
CA GLY A 39 -3.15 6.27 -4.18
C GLY A 39 -3.50 6.19 -5.66
N GLY A 40 -3.02 5.17 -6.38
CA GLY A 40 -3.19 5.05 -7.83
C GLY A 40 -2.36 6.04 -8.66
N LEU A 41 -1.44 6.78 -8.03
CA LEU A 41 -0.55 7.76 -8.67
C LEU A 41 0.86 7.21 -8.90
N GLY A 42 1.07 5.91 -8.71
CA GLY A 42 2.32 5.23 -8.99
C GLY A 42 2.08 3.97 -9.81
N GLU A 43 3.05 3.63 -10.65
CA GLU A 43 3.08 2.39 -11.42
C GLU A 43 4.16 1.48 -10.84
N VAL A 44 3.83 0.19 -10.71
CA VAL A 44 4.76 -0.82 -10.22
C VAL A 44 4.96 -1.91 -11.27
N ASN A 45 6.21 -2.11 -11.67
CA ASN A 45 6.60 -3.18 -12.59
C ASN A 45 7.62 -4.11 -11.92
N PHE A 46 7.70 -5.34 -12.42
CA PHE A 46 8.68 -6.32 -11.96
C PHE A 46 9.72 -6.56 -13.04
N ARG A 47 10.98 -6.64 -12.63
CA ARG A 47 12.07 -7.11 -13.51
C ARG A 47 12.98 -8.07 -12.77
N MET A 48 13.61 -8.97 -13.51
CA MET A 48 14.74 -9.74 -12.98
C MET A 48 16.02 -8.93 -13.16
N GLY A 49 16.72 -8.67 -12.05
CA GLY A 49 18.01 -8.00 -12.04
C GLY A 49 19.08 -8.86 -11.38
N HIS A 50 20.25 -8.29 -11.16
CA HIS A 50 21.35 -8.93 -10.45
C HIS A 50 21.90 -8.00 -9.37
N ILE A 51 22.22 -8.57 -8.20
CA ILE A 51 23.08 -7.93 -7.20
C ILE A 51 24.40 -8.70 -7.25
N ARG A 52 25.44 -8.09 -7.84
CA ARG A 52 26.66 -8.80 -8.24
C ARG A 52 26.33 -9.98 -9.16
N GLU A 53 26.71 -11.20 -8.81
CA GLU A 53 26.41 -12.43 -9.54
C GLU A 53 25.04 -13.05 -9.23
N PHE A 54 24.28 -12.53 -8.27
CA PHE A 54 23.03 -13.16 -7.81
C PHE A 54 21.80 -12.62 -8.53
N PRO A 55 21.05 -13.45 -9.29
CA PRO A 55 19.78 -13.03 -9.88
C PRO A 55 18.72 -12.83 -8.81
N MET A 56 18.02 -11.70 -8.82
CA MET A 56 16.97 -11.36 -7.85
C MET A 56 15.85 -10.54 -8.50
N PRO A 57 14.57 -10.74 -8.11
CA PRO A 57 13.48 -9.89 -8.55
C PRO A 57 13.61 -8.48 -7.96
N PHE A 58 13.31 -7.47 -8.77
CA PHE A 58 13.21 -6.07 -8.38
C PHE A 58 11.80 -5.56 -8.66
N ILE A 59 11.38 -4.59 -7.85
CA ILE A 59 10.27 -3.70 -8.21
C ILE A 59 10.86 -2.41 -8.78
N ASP A 60 10.35 -1.99 -9.92
CA ASP A 60 10.54 -0.65 -10.44
C ASP A 60 9.28 0.15 -10.11
N VAL A 61 9.46 1.33 -9.55
CA VAL A 61 8.37 2.19 -9.06
C VAL A 61 8.53 3.57 -9.67
N ASN A 62 7.49 4.04 -10.36
CA ASN A 62 7.48 5.30 -11.09
C ASN A 62 6.27 6.13 -10.67
N THR A 63 6.42 7.45 -10.55
CA THR A 63 5.34 8.38 -10.21
C THR A 63 5.70 9.80 -10.66
N ASP A 64 4.75 10.50 -11.26
CA ASP A 64 4.86 11.94 -11.57
C ASP A 64 4.35 12.84 -10.43
N PHE A 65 3.84 12.24 -9.34
CA PHE A 65 3.27 12.94 -8.19
C PHE A 65 3.95 12.54 -6.87
N PRO A 66 5.29 12.65 -6.74
CA PRO A 66 6.06 12.01 -5.67
C PRO A 66 5.65 12.44 -4.25
N SER A 67 5.30 13.71 -4.03
CA SER A 67 4.86 14.17 -2.70
C SER A 67 3.52 13.54 -2.31
N ILE A 68 2.55 13.53 -3.22
CA ILE A 68 1.20 13.00 -2.96
C ILE A 68 1.25 11.47 -2.86
N SER A 69 1.87 10.79 -3.82
CA SER A 69 1.89 9.33 -3.89
C SER A 69 2.71 8.72 -2.75
N CYS A 70 3.90 9.26 -2.45
CA CYS A 70 4.77 8.71 -1.41
C CYS A 70 4.38 9.19 0.00
N LEU A 71 4.15 10.49 0.20
CA LEU A 71 3.91 11.05 1.54
C LEU A 71 2.42 11.17 1.87
N GLY A 72 1.61 11.63 0.91
CA GLY A 72 0.17 11.80 1.07
C GLY A 72 -0.59 10.46 1.15
N ALA A 73 -0.08 9.41 0.51
CA ALA A 73 -0.68 8.07 0.51
C ALA A 73 0.25 6.99 1.08
N GLN A 74 1.33 6.61 0.39
CA GLN A 74 2.07 5.35 0.63
C GLN A 74 2.69 5.22 2.02
N LYS A 75 3.19 6.32 2.59
CA LYS A 75 3.80 6.35 3.92
C LYS A 75 2.87 5.70 4.96
N ALA A 76 3.43 4.78 5.74
CA ALA A 76 2.77 4.16 6.89
C ALA A 76 2.70 5.14 8.07
N GLY A 77 1.99 6.25 7.88
CA GLY A 77 1.97 7.41 8.78
C GLY A 77 0.84 7.40 9.80
N TRP A 78 -0.05 6.41 9.76
CA TRP A 78 -1.19 6.32 10.67
C TRP A 78 -1.09 5.09 11.56
N THR A 79 -0.89 5.29 12.86
CA THR A 79 -1.05 4.21 13.84
C THR A 79 -2.53 3.94 14.09
N VAL A 80 -3.00 2.74 13.73
CA VAL A 80 -4.37 2.26 13.99
C VAL A 80 -4.32 1.36 15.22
N LYS A 81 -4.96 1.79 16.31
CA LYS A 81 -5.02 1.04 17.57
C LYS A 81 -6.46 0.98 18.08
N GLN A 82 -7.00 -0.22 18.23
CA GLN A 82 -8.36 -0.46 18.74
C GLN A 82 -8.36 -1.71 19.62
N GLY A 83 -8.51 -1.53 20.93
CA GLY A 83 -8.36 -2.63 21.90
C GLY A 83 -6.99 -3.30 21.77
N ASN A 84 -6.99 -4.61 21.50
CA ASN A 84 -5.77 -5.41 21.29
C ASN A 84 -5.25 -5.37 19.86
N TYR A 85 -5.98 -4.76 18.91
CA TYR A 85 -5.54 -4.64 17.53
C TYR A 85 -4.58 -3.44 17.38
N PHE A 86 -3.49 -3.68 16.67
CA PHE A 86 -2.49 -2.69 16.32
C PHE A 86 -2.01 -2.91 14.89
N ALA A 87 -2.01 -1.84 14.09
CA ALA A 87 -1.45 -1.86 12.74
C ALA A 87 -0.90 -0.50 12.35
N MET A 88 0.03 -0.51 11.38
CA MET A 88 0.49 0.68 10.69
C MET A 88 -0.32 0.84 9.41
N GLY A 89 -1.11 1.90 9.34
CA GLY A 89 -1.93 2.28 8.20
C GLY A 89 -1.14 3.12 7.19
N SER A 90 -1.17 2.67 5.94
CA SER A 90 -0.73 3.35 4.73
C SER A 90 -1.91 3.64 3.82
N GLY A 91 -1.68 4.39 2.74
CA GLY A 91 -2.62 4.53 1.64
C GLY A 91 -3.53 5.77 1.72
N PRO A 92 -4.43 5.92 0.74
CA PRO A 92 -5.15 7.17 0.47
C PRO A 92 -6.10 7.61 1.59
N ALA A 93 -6.59 6.69 2.45
CA ALA A 93 -7.41 7.05 3.60
C ALA A 93 -6.69 8.01 4.58
N ARG A 94 -5.35 8.04 4.57
CA ARG A 94 -4.57 8.98 5.38
C ARG A 94 -4.81 10.43 4.97
N ALA A 95 -5.09 10.72 3.69
CA ALA A 95 -5.37 12.06 3.21
C ALA A 95 -6.72 12.59 3.71
N LEU A 96 -7.71 11.70 3.87
CA LEU A 96 -8.99 12.07 4.48
C LEU A 96 -8.88 12.29 5.99
N SER A 97 -8.07 11.47 6.67
CA SER A 97 -7.90 11.53 8.12
C SER A 97 -6.77 12.47 8.60
N LEU A 98 -6.03 13.05 7.65
CA LEU A 98 -4.87 13.92 7.86
C LEU A 98 -3.86 13.33 8.86
N LYS A 99 -3.36 12.13 8.57
CA LYS A 99 -2.41 11.40 9.45
C LYS A 99 -0.99 11.29 8.88
N PRO A 100 0.01 12.00 9.43
CA PRO A 100 -0.08 13.12 10.36
C PRO A 100 -0.41 14.43 9.63
N LYS A 101 -1.13 15.34 10.29
CA LYS A 101 -1.59 16.61 9.71
C LYS A 101 -0.47 17.44 9.08
N HIS A 102 0.69 17.47 9.77
CA HIS A 102 1.87 18.18 9.30
C HIS A 102 2.35 17.71 7.92
N THR A 103 2.19 16.43 7.56
CA THR A 103 2.56 15.97 6.22
C THR A 103 1.75 16.68 5.15
N TYR A 104 0.44 16.83 5.34
CA TYR A 104 -0.49 17.45 4.39
C TYR A 104 -0.28 18.96 4.30
N GLU A 105 0.03 19.62 5.41
CA GLU A 105 0.41 21.04 5.43
C GLU A 105 1.71 21.30 4.63
N VAL A 106 2.68 20.38 4.69
CA VAL A 106 3.98 20.54 4.00
C VAL A 106 3.90 20.23 2.51
N ILE A 107 3.07 19.27 2.11
CA ILE A 107 2.93 18.89 0.69
C ILE A 107 1.82 19.63 -0.06
N ASP A 108 1.05 20.48 0.65
CA ASP A 108 -0.07 21.27 0.13
C ASP A 108 -1.13 20.40 -0.59
N TYR A 109 -1.61 19.35 0.10
CA TYR A 109 -2.61 18.40 -0.39
C TYR A 109 -3.60 18.01 0.71
#